data_AF-A0A1L9AZJ0-F1
#
_entry.id   AF-A0A1L9AZJ0-F1
#
_cell.length_a   1.000
_cell.length_b   1.000
_cell.length_c   1.000
_cell.angle_alpha   90.00
_cell.angle_beta   90.00
_cell.angle_gamma   90.00
#
_symmetry.space_group_name_H-M   'P 1'
#
loop_
_entity.id
_entity.type
_entity.pdbx_description
1 polymer ?
#
loop_
_entity_poly.entity_id
_entity_poly.type
_entity_poly.pdbx_seq_one_letter_code
_entity_poly.pdbx_strand_id
1 'polypeptide(L)'
;MRLFFVISLLLLSVLPLGGCNRPSYETPVRAYQTFLRAVQRGDEKTAYSALSQPTQEALKQKAQTVANASAGAVKADPVAFFFANVAPPPDVAEVTLASETGDTAQVNVVFSQVQRQVRMVRETSGWKIDLTQSLQQP
;
A
#
# COMPACT_ATOMS: atom_id res chain seq x y z
N MET A 1 -13.80 -69.69 -19.17
CA MET A 1 -14.55 -68.90 -18.14
C MET A 1 -13.57 -67.96 -17.47
N ARG A 2 -14.04 -66.76 -17.13
CA ARG A 2 -13.31 -65.48 -17.04
C ARG A 2 -12.21 -65.43 -15.96
N LEU A 3 -11.03 -64.95 -16.37
CA LEU A 3 -9.94 -64.46 -15.51
C LEU A 3 -10.44 -63.26 -14.68
N PHE A 4 -10.19 -63.27 -13.37
CA PHE A 4 -10.38 -62.12 -12.48
C PHE A 4 -9.10 -61.26 -12.46
N PHE A 5 -9.08 -60.30 -13.37
CA PHE A 5 -8.26 -59.10 -13.39
C PHE A 5 -9.34 -57.99 -13.31
N VAL A 6 -9.32 -56.92 -12.51
CA VAL A 6 -8.27 -56.02 -12.07
C VAL A 6 -8.90 -55.02 -11.06
N ILE A 7 -8.04 -54.23 -10.41
CA ILE A 7 -8.22 -52.82 -10.01
C ILE A 7 -8.86 -52.55 -8.63
N SER A 8 -7.95 -52.41 -7.67
CA SER A 8 -8.04 -51.61 -6.45
C SER A 8 -8.69 -50.25 -6.69
N LEU A 9 -9.80 -49.98 -6.01
CA LEU A 9 -10.47 -48.68 -6.00
C LEU A 9 -9.82 -47.78 -4.93
N LEU A 10 -8.64 -47.22 -5.25
CA LEU A 10 -8.02 -46.14 -4.47
C LEU A 10 -8.58 -44.80 -4.97
N LEU A 11 -9.64 -44.34 -4.31
CA LEU A 11 -10.21 -42.99 -4.48
C LEU A 11 -9.22 -41.95 -3.93
N LEU A 12 -8.27 -41.54 -4.76
CA LEU A 12 -7.38 -40.43 -4.47
C LEU A 12 -8.15 -39.13 -4.71
N SER A 13 -8.71 -38.58 -3.64
CA SER A 13 -9.33 -37.26 -3.59
C SER A 13 -8.28 -36.17 -3.80
N VAL A 14 -8.03 -35.83 -5.07
CA VAL A 14 -7.24 -34.64 -5.43
C VAL A 14 -8.09 -33.41 -5.11
N LEU A 15 -7.88 -32.85 -3.91
CA LEU A 15 -8.31 -31.49 -3.58
C LEU A 15 -7.56 -30.52 -4.50
N PRO A 16 -8.24 -29.78 -5.41
CA PRO A 16 -7.59 -28.66 -6.05
C PRO A 16 -7.41 -27.59 -4.98
N LEU A 17 -6.18 -27.39 -4.50
CA LEU A 17 -5.74 -26.16 -3.87
C LEU A 17 -5.72 -25.06 -4.94
N GLY A 18 -6.91 -24.71 -5.45
CA GLY A 18 -7.15 -23.50 -6.21
C GLY A 18 -7.09 -22.35 -5.22
N GLY A 19 -5.87 -21.94 -4.86
CA GLY A 19 -5.63 -20.64 -4.26
C GLY A 19 -6.36 -19.61 -5.13
N CYS A 20 -7.28 -18.88 -4.51
CA CYS A 20 -8.06 -17.83 -5.17
C CYS A 20 -7.11 -16.75 -5.67
N ASN A 21 -6.51 -16.96 -6.85
CA ASN A 21 -5.94 -15.90 -7.65
C ASN A 21 -7.10 -15.14 -8.30
N ARG A 22 -7.95 -14.52 -7.45
CA ARG A 22 -8.90 -13.53 -7.92
C ARG A 22 -8.03 -12.41 -8.50
N PRO A 23 -8.22 -12.01 -9.77
CA PRO A 23 -7.59 -10.82 -10.27
C PRO A 23 -7.94 -9.67 -9.33
N SER A 24 -6.97 -9.20 -8.56
CA SER A 24 -7.09 -7.93 -7.85
C SER A 24 -7.17 -6.88 -8.95
N TYR A 25 -8.37 -6.41 -9.28
CA TYR A 25 -8.56 -5.28 -10.21
C TYR A 25 -7.85 -4.00 -9.72
N GLU A 26 -7.47 -3.98 -8.45
CA GLU A 26 -6.58 -3.00 -7.88
C GLU A 26 -5.11 -3.38 -8.11
N THR A 27 -4.41 -2.54 -8.88
CA THR A 27 -2.97 -2.61 -9.12
C THR A 27 -2.24 -1.56 -8.27
N PRO A 28 -0.93 -1.70 -8.02
CA PRO A 28 -0.16 -0.68 -7.29
C PRO A 28 -0.29 0.72 -7.92
N VAL A 29 -0.23 0.78 -9.26
CA VAL A 29 -0.38 2.03 -10.03
C VAL A 29 -1.75 2.65 -9.83
N ARG A 30 -2.84 1.86 -9.92
CA ARG A 30 -4.20 2.37 -9.74
C ARG A 30 -4.44 2.84 -8.30
N ALA A 31 -3.92 2.13 -7.30
CA ALA A 31 -4.00 2.54 -5.90
C ALA A 31 -3.28 3.88 -5.68
N TYR A 32 -2.07 4.03 -6.21
CA TYR A 32 -1.32 5.29 -6.12
C TYR A 32 -2.04 6.45 -6.82
N GLN A 33 -2.60 6.23 -8.01
CA GLN A 33 -3.42 7.25 -8.70
C GLN A 33 -4.66 7.65 -7.90
N THR A 34 -5.27 6.72 -7.15
CA THR A 34 -6.39 7.04 -6.26
C THR A 34 -5.95 7.90 -5.08
N PHE A 35 -4.79 7.61 -4.49
CA PHE A 35 -4.18 8.49 -3.49
C PHE A 35 -3.96 9.90 -4.04
N LEU A 36 -3.36 10.04 -5.23
CA LEU A 36 -3.13 11.36 -5.84
C LEU A 36 -4.43 12.15 -6.02
N ARG A 37 -5.50 11.49 -6.51
CA ARG A 37 -6.82 12.13 -6.65
C ARG A 37 -7.42 12.55 -5.31
N ALA A 38 -7.22 11.78 -4.25
CA ALA A 38 -7.69 12.14 -2.92
C ALA A 38 -6.94 13.38 -2.40
N VAL A 39 -5.62 13.42 -2.55
CA VAL A 39 -4.78 14.59 -2.20
C VAL A 39 -5.22 15.84 -2.99
N GLN A 40 -5.41 15.71 -4.31
CA GLN A 40 -5.85 16.82 -5.17
C GLN A 40 -7.23 17.38 -4.79
N ARG A 41 -8.11 16.55 -4.23
CA ARG A 41 -9.45 16.96 -3.77
C ARG A 41 -9.47 17.47 -2.34
N GLY A 42 -8.34 17.46 -1.63
CA GLY A 42 -8.28 17.74 -0.19
C GLY A 42 -8.99 16.68 0.66
N ASP A 43 -9.21 15.47 0.13
CA ASP A 43 -9.75 14.35 0.91
C ASP A 43 -8.62 13.68 1.69
N GLU A 44 -8.19 14.39 2.74
CA GLU A 44 -7.08 13.99 3.60
C GLU A 44 -7.32 12.62 4.26
N LYS A 45 -8.58 12.32 4.62
CA LYS A 45 -8.93 11.05 5.26
C LYS A 45 -8.73 9.88 4.30
N THR A 46 -9.23 9.99 3.07
CA THR A 46 -9.02 8.95 2.06
C THR A 46 -7.55 8.82 1.70
N ALA A 47 -6.86 9.94 1.49
CA ALA A 47 -5.44 9.93 1.17
C ALA A 47 -4.60 9.31 2.29
N TYR A 48 -4.86 9.65 3.55
CA TYR A 48 -4.18 9.04 4.70
C TYR A 48 -4.45 7.54 4.80
N SER A 49 -5.69 7.10 4.51
CA SER A 49 -6.04 5.67 4.51
C SER A 49 -5.33 4.84 3.42
N ALA A 50 -4.74 5.48 2.41
CA ALA A 50 -3.94 4.83 1.39
C ALA A 50 -2.50 4.54 1.86
N LEU A 51 -2.07 5.08 3.00
CA LEU A 51 -0.80 4.75 3.62
C LEU A 51 -0.86 3.38 4.30
N SER A 52 0.26 2.66 4.33
CA SER A 52 0.35 1.36 4.99
C SER A 52 0.13 1.48 6.50
N GLN A 53 -0.38 0.44 7.14
CA GLN A 53 -0.60 0.44 8.58
C GLN A 53 0.70 0.77 9.37
N PRO A 54 1.88 0.21 9.03
CA PRO A 54 3.14 0.62 9.65
C PRO A 54 3.47 2.11 9.46
N THR A 55 3.17 2.68 8.29
CA THR A 55 3.37 4.11 8.01
C THR A 55 2.46 4.96 8.90
N GLN A 56 1.18 4.60 8.99
CA GLN A 56 0.21 5.31 9.83
C GLN A 56 0.60 5.29 11.31
N GLU A 57 1.10 4.16 11.81
CA GLU A 57 1.55 4.05 13.20
C GLU A 57 2.81 4.88 13.45
N ALA A 58 3.78 4.89 12.52
CA ALA A 58 4.96 5.74 12.62
C ALA A 58 4.61 7.24 12.63
N LEU A 59 3.63 7.66 11.81
CA LEU A 59 3.13 9.04 11.79
C LEU A 59 2.44 9.42 13.11
N LYS A 60 1.62 8.52 13.66
CA LYS A 60 1.00 8.69 14.98
C LYS A 60 2.02 8.88 16.08
N GLN A 61 3.08 8.07 16.09
CA GLN A 61 4.16 8.20 17.07
C GLN A 61 4.87 9.55 16.95
N LYS A 62 5.23 9.97 15.73
CA LYS A 62 5.85 11.29 15.50
C LYS A 62 4.94 12.45 15.92
N ALA A 63 3.66 12.41 15.56
CA ALA A 63 2.69 13.43 15.97
C ALA A 63 2.58 13.52 17.51
N GLN A 64 2.60 12.36 18.20
CA GLN A 64 2.61 12.33 19.65
C GLN A 64 3.90 12.92 20.24
N THR A 65 5.07 12.61 19.67
CA THR A 65 6.34 13.18 20.11
C THR A 65 6.33 14.71 20.01
N VAL A 66 5.83 15.26 18.90
CA VAL A 66 5.72 16.71 18.70
C VAL A 66 4.73 17.34 19.68
N ALA A 67 3.57 16.71 19.89
CA ALA A 67 2.58 17.18 20.86
C ALA A 67 3.17 17.24 22.28
N ASN A 68 3.90 16.20 22.69
CA ASN A 68 4.58 16.14 24.00
C ASN A 68 5.65 17.23 24.13
N ALA A 69 6.48 17.43 23.09
CA ALA A 69 7.51 18.46 23.07
C ALA A 69 6.93 19.88 23.12
N SER A 70 5.70 20.07 22.63
CA SER A 70 4.99 21.35 22.63
C SER A 70 4.25 21.65 23.95
N ALA A 71 4.37 20.81 24.98
CA ALA A 71 3.59 20.89 26.21
C ALA A 71 2.07 20.99 25.96
N GLY A 72 1.58 20.36 24.89
CA GLY A 72 0.17 20.35 24.50
C GLY A 72 -0.30 21.53 23.64
N ALA A 73 0.59 22.44 23.23
CA ALA A 73 0.25 23.52 22.31
C ALA A 73 -0.12 23.02 20.90
N VAL A 74 0.45 21.88 20.48
CA VAL A 74 0.14 21.19 19.23
C VAL A 74 -0.61 19.89 19.55
N LYS A 75 -1.71 19.61 18.84
CA LYS A 75 -2.48 18.36 18.99
C LYS A 75 -1.74 17.19 18.34
N ALA A 76 -1.85 16.01 18.95
CA ALA A 76 -1.35 14.76 18.39
C ALA A 76 -2.30 14.22 17.30
N ASP A 77 -2.36 14.92 16.17
CA ASP A 77 -3.15 14.52 15.00
C ASP A 77 -2.22 14.00 13.89
N PRO A 78 -2.20 12.69 13.61
CA PRO A 78 -1.33 12.13 12.59
C PRO A 78 -1.70 12.52 11.16
N VAL A 79 -2.99 12.81 10.89
CA VAL A 79 -3.44 13.22 9.56
C VAL A 79 -2.96 14.64 9.31
N ALA A 80 -3.26 15.56 10.23
CA ALA A 80 -2.79 16.93 10.14
C ALA A 80 -1.25 17.01 10.13
N PHE A 81 -0.57 16.18 10.93
CA PHE A 81 0.89 16.08 10.93
C PHE A 81 1.43 15.66 9.56
N PHE A 82 0.84 14.65 8.91
CA PHE A 82 1.27 14.21 7.58
C PHE A 82 1.12 15.33 6.54
N PHE A 83 -0.06 15.94 6.43
CA PHE A 83 -0.33 16.97 5.41
C PHE A 83 0.39 18.30 5.66
N ALA A 84 0.75 18.61 6.91
CA ALA A 84 1.58 19.77 7.23
C ALA A 84 3.06 19.59 6.80
N ASN A 85 3.53 18.35 6.67
CA ASN A 85 4.94 18.03 6.39
C ASN A 85 5.17 17.42 4.99
N VAL A 86 4.10 17.06 4.28
CA VAL A 86 4.17 16.53 2.92
C VAL A 86 3.48 17.51 1.98
N ALA A 87 4.28 18.19 1.17
CA ALA A 87 3.73 19.01 0.11
C ALA A 87 2.93 18.13 -0.87
N PRO A 88 1.73 18.55 -1.28
CA PRO A 88 1.01 17.89 -2.37
C PRO A 88 1.93 17.77 -3.59
N PRO A 89 2.01 16.59 -4.23
CA PRO A 89 2.87 16.44 -5.39
C PRO A 89 2.41 17.41 -6.48
N PRO A 90 3.31 18.25 -7.03
CA PRO A 90 2.97 19.11 -8.15
C PRO A 90 2.64 18.23 -9.37
N ASP A 91 1.84 18.77 -10.29
CA ASP A 91 1.32 18.12 -11.50
C ASP A 91 2.03 16.81 -11.89
N VAL A 92 1.44 15.69 -11.49
CA VAL A 92 2.00 14.35 -11.73
C VAL A 92 1.77 14.02 -13.19
N ALA A 93 2.85 13.99 -13.96
CA ALA A 93 2.82 13.72 -15.38
C ALA A 93 2.60 12.22 -15.67
N GLU A 94 3.20 11.33 -14.87
CA GLU A 94 3.17 9.90 -15.13
C GLU A 94 3.28 9.06 -13.87
N VAL A 95 2.59 7.91 -13.86
CA VAL A 95 2.68 6.87 -12.83
C VAL A 95 2.80 5.52 -13.53
N THR A 96 3.94 4.84 -13.36
CA THR A 96 4.22 3.55 -13.98
C THR A 96 4.71 2.52 -12.97
N LEU A 97 4.48 1.24 -13.25
CA LEU A 97 5.02 0.15 -12.45
C LEU A 97 6.51 -0.03 -12.78
N ALA A 98 7.38 0.07 -11.78
CA ALA A 98 8.81 -0.19 -11.92
C ALA A 98 9.13 -1.67 -11.68
N SER A 99 8.56 -2.25 -10.63
CA SER A 99 8.67 -3.67 -10.30
C SER A 99 7.54 -4.12 -9.38
N GLU A 100 7.21 -5.41 -9.40
CA GLU A 100 6.26 -6.04 -8.48
C GLU A 100 6.79 -7.43 -8.11
N THR A 101 6.93 -7.69 -6.82
CA THR A 101 7.44 -8.95 -6.26
C THR A 101 6.58 -9.35 -5.06
N GLY A 102 5.71 -10.34 -5.24
CA GLY A 102 4.80 -10.82 -4.20
C GLY A 102 3.90 -9.70 -3.67
N ASP A 103 4.03 -9.40 -2.38
CA ASP A 103 3.24 -8.37 -1.69
C ASP A 103 3.90 -6.99 -1.67
N THR A 104 4.89 -6.77 -2.54
CA THR A 104 5.61 -5.49 -2.65
C THR A 104 5.70 -5.03 -4.10
N ALA A 105 5.64 -3.72 -4.31
CA ALA A 105 5.83 -3.12 -5.62
C ALA A 105 6.58 -1.79 -5.50
N GLN A 106 7.23 -1.40 -6.58
CA GLN A 106 7.83 -0.08 -6.76
C GLN A 106 7.08 0.62 -7.89
N VAL A 107 6.61 1.83 -7.61
CA VAL A 107 5.91 2.68 -8.58
C VAL A 107 6.81 3.88 -8.90
N ASN A 108 7.12 4.08 -10.18
CA ASN A 108 7.76 5.29 -10.64
C ASN A 108 6.69 6.39 -10.77
N VAL A 109 7.01 7.57 -10.24
CA VAL A 109 6.17 8.76 -10.30
C VAL A 109 7.00 9.88 -10.88
N VAL A 110 6.51 10.49 -11.96
CA VAL A 110 7.15 11.65 -12.58
C VAL A 110 6.31 12.88 -12.28
N PHE A 111 6.92 13.87 -11.62
CA PHE A 111 6.31 15.17 -11.34
C PHE A 111 7.33 16.27 -11.60
N SER A 112 6.94 17.36 -12.27
CA SER A 112 7.86 18.48 -12.58
C SER A 112 9.21 18.03 -13.18
N GLN A 113 9.18 17.05 -14.09
CA GLN A 113 10.36 16.41 -14.71
C GLN A 113 11.30 15.64 -13.76
N VAL A 114 10.92 15.49 -12.48
CA VAL A 114 11.63 14.70 -11.48
C VAL A 114 10.95 13.34 -11.34
N GLN A 115 11.74 12.27 -11.44
CA GLN A 115 11.27 10.92 -11.15
C GLN A 115 11.55 10.55 -9.69
N ARG A 116 10.57 9.93 -9.04
CA ARG A 116 10.67 9.31 -7.71
C ARG A 116 10.14 7.89 -7.76
N GLN A 117 10.73 7.02 -6.95
CA GLN A 117 10.21 5.68 -6.70
C GLN A 117 9.44 5.66 -5.39
N VAL A 118 8.24 5.12 -5.43
CA VAL A 118 7.36 4.96 -4.29
C VAL A 118 7.16 3.47 -4.04
N ARG A 119 7.50 3.05 -2.82
CA ARG A 119 7.27 1.69 -2.36
C ARG A 119 5.79 1.50 -2.03
N MET A 120 5.24 0.39 -2.53
CA MET A 120 3.88 -0.06 -2.26
C MET A 120 3.93 -1.44 -1.60
N VAL A 121 3.02 -1.69 -0.67
CA VAL A 121 2.83 -2.99 0.00
C VAL A 121 1.39 -3.45 -0.12
N ARG A 122 1.17 -4.75 -0.31
CA ARG A 122 -0.17 -5.33 -0.36
C ARG A 122 -0.64 -5.66 1.05
N GLU A 123 -1.75 -5.04 1.47
CA GLU A 123 -2.46 -5.36 2.69
C GLU A 123 -3.83 -5.96 2.36
N THR A 124 -4.53 -6.50 3.35
CA THR A 124 -5.89 -7.05 3.18
C THR A 124 -6.87 -6.05 2.58
N SER A 125 -6.67 -4.75 2.84
CA SER A 125 -7.50 -3.67 2.33
C SER A 125 -7.09 -3.13 0.96
N GLY A 126 -6.04 -3.69 0.34
CA GLY A 126 -5.53 -3.27 -0.95
C GLY A 126 -4.04 -2.89 -0.94
N TRP A 127 -3.58 -2.32 -2.05
CA TRP A 127 -2.23 -1.77 -2.15
C TRP A 127 -2.10 -0.46 -1.37
N LYS A 128 -1.05 -0.34 -0.57
CA LYS A 128 -0.78 0.81 0.30
C LYS A 128 0.58 1.41 0.06
N ILE A 129 0.70 2.71 0.26
CA ILE A 129 1.97 3.45 0.17
C ILE A 129 2.76 3.20 1.45
N ASP A 130 3.99 2.72 1.32
CA ASP A 130 4.90 2.47 2.43
C ASP A 130 5.97 3.57 2.51
N LEU A 131 5.88 4.41 3.53
CA LEU A 131 6.82 5.52 3.79
C LEU A 131 7.70 5.24 5.02
N THR A 132 7.66 4.04 5.60
CA THR A 132 8.38 3.72 6.84
C THR A 132 9.86 4.08 6.77
N GLN A 133 10.53 3.77 5.66
CA GLN A 133 11.94 4.11 5.46
C GLN A 133 12.17 5.63 5.39
N SER A 134 11.32 6.37 4.67
CA SER A 134 11.41 7.84 4.57
C SER A 134 11.16 8.51 5.91
N LEU A 135 10.29 7.94 6.75
CA LEU A 135 9.99 8.46 8.08
C LEU A 135 11.11 8.21 9.11
N GLN A 136 12.04 7.30 8.83
CA GLN A 136 13.18 7.03 9.73
C GLN A 136 14.34 8.01 9.57
N GLN A 137 14.33 8.84 8.52
CA GLN A 137 15.39 9.82 8.30
C GLN A 137 15.25 10.98 9.33
N PRO A 138 16.35 11.42 9.95
CA PRO A 138 16.36 12.45 10.99
C PRO A 138 16.04 13.84 10.46
#